data_AF-A0AAJ6ENF7-F1
#
_entry.id   AF-A0AAJ6ENF7-F1
#
_cell.length_a   1.000
_cell.length_b   1.000
_cell.length_c   1.000
_cell.angle_alpha   90.00
_cell.angle_beta   90.00
_cell.angle_gamma   90.00
#
_symmetry.space_group_name_H-M   'P 1'
#
loop_
_entity.id
_entity.type
_entity.pdbx_description
1 polymer ?
#
loop_
_entity_poly.entity_id
_entity_poly.type
_entity_poly.pdbx_seq_one_letter_code
_entity_poly.pdbx_strand_id
1 'polypeptide(L)'
;MQGPSIGSMLDQQKGFGPGFDFLRISLAISVVGAHTPYVATGGGAPEQMWIVWFPQYAILVMFFALSGFLIAASGLRLSLKEFLVNRGMRIIPALAVEIVLSALILGPIFTALPLSDYFSSAGTYKYFTNIVGLVNYVLPGVFAGNPAPEVNSSLWTVPFEYGCYALMTVFIVFGLLRKPSAIVLGAVVLVGIGVALQVTGHTAQPSQLPAGVAGSLHDKIFSTTPFLGRGAKLPVAFMLGIAIYLYRNRIPYDGRILAACCALCAVVALLGPADWMTQPVLNALVGPALVYITAFLGVSKLRACRCSPRATIPTGSTCMDFPCSRW
;
A
#
# COMPACT_ATOMS: atom_id res chain seq x y z
N MET A 1 17.84 24.85 -21.93
CA MET A 1 18.32 23.61 -21.27
C MET A 1 17.19 23.08 -20.43
N GLN A 2 16.68 21.87 -20.71
CA GLN A 2 15.65 21.26 -19.87
C GLN A 2 16.27 20.95 -18.50
N GLY A 3 15.63 21.34 -17.39
CA GLY A 3 16.09 21.08 -16.03
C GLY A 3 16.17 19.57 -15.71
N PRO A 4 16.73 19.18 -14.55
CA PRO A 4 16.79 17.78 -14.15
C PRO A 4 15.38 17.17 -14.10
N SER A 5 15.25 15.93 -14.55
CA SER A 5 14.00 15.15 -14.50
C SER A 5 14.15 13.98 -13.52
N ILE A 6 13.03 13.39 -13.12
CA ILE A 6 13.05 12.18 -12.27
C ILE A 6 13.88 11.06 -12.92
N GLY A 7 13.76 10.93 -14.25
CA GLY A 7 14.55 9.98 -15.04
C GLY A 7 16.04 10.28 -15.01
N SER A 8 16.45 11.54 -15.18
CA SER A 8 17.87 11.89 -15.16
C SER A 8 18.51 11.67 -13.79
N MET A 9 17.75 11.83 -12.70
CA MET A 9 18.22 11.50 -11.34
C MET A 9 18.44 9.99 -11.15
N LEU A 10 17.53 9.16 -11.66
CA LEU A 10 17.72 7.71 -11.67
C LEU A 10 18.92 7.31 -12.51
N ASP A 11 19.08 7.87 -13.70
CA ASP A 11 20.19 7.54 -14.62
C ASP A 11 21.55 7.91 -14.01
N GLN A 12 21.65 9.04 -13.32
CA GLN A 12 22.84 9.44 -12.55
C GLN A 12 23.21 8.44 -11.45
N GLN A 13 22.23 7.66 -10.98
CA GLN A 13 22.37 6.67 -9.92
C GLN A 13 22.34 5.24 -10.47
N LYS A 14 22.58 5.05 -11.78
CA LYS A 14 22.57 3.74 -12.46
C LYS A 14 21.24 2.99 -12.32
N GLY A 15 20.14 3.71 -12.25
CA GLY A 15 18.80 3.17 -12.04
C GLY A 15 18.47 2.81 -10.58
N PHE A 16 19.38 3.06 -9.63
CA PHE A 16 19.12 2.89 -8.21
C PHE A 16 18.48 4.14 -7.63
N GLY A 17 17.43 4.00 -6.83
CA GLY A 17 16.85 5.12 -6.07
C GLY A 17 17.14 4.95 -4.58
N PRO A 18 18.16 5.64 -4.02
CA PRO A 18 18.64 5.44 -2.66
C PRO A 18 17.63 5.88 -1.60
N GLY A 19 16.66 6.73 -1.96
CA GLY A 19 15.60 7.14 -1.07
C GLY A 19 14.48 6.09 -0.93
N PHE A 20 14.34 5.12 -1.85
CA PHE A 20 13.22 4.17 -1.80
C PHE A 20 13.26 3.25 -0.58
N ASP A 21 14.43 2.79 -0.15
CA ASP A 21 14.53 1.92 1.03
C ASP A 21 14.27 2.70 2.32
N PHE A 22 14.80 3.92 2.42
CA PHE A 22 14.47 4.82 3.52
C PHE A 22 12.97 5.09 3.58
N LEU A 23 12.34 5.43 2.45
CA LEU A 23 10.90 5.65 2.37
C LEU A 23 10.12 4.43 2.85
N ARG A 24 10.48 3.21 2.41
CA ARG A 24 9.79 1.98 2.85
C ARG A 24 9.86 1.80 4.36
N ILE A 25 11.03 2.00 4.96
CA ILE A 25 11.22 1.85 6.41
C ILE A 25 10.45 2.95 7.16
N SER A 26 10.56 4.20 6.73
CA SER A 26 9.84 5.32 7.34
C SER A 26 8.32 5.11 7.26
N LEU A 27 7.80 4.71 6.09
CA LEU A 27 6.38 4.42 5.92
C LEU A 27 5.95 3.23 6.80
N ALA A 28 6.74 2.16 6.89
CA ALA A 28 6.44 1.00 7.74
C ALA A 28 6.38 1.37 9.23
N ILE A 29 7.32 2.19 9.72
CA ILE A 29 7.31 2.70 11.10
C ILE A 29 6.06 3.56 11.32
N SER A 30 5.71 4.41 10.36
CA SER A 30 4.51 5.23 10.44
C SER A 30 3.22 4.41 10.46
N VAL A 31 3.16 3.25 9.77
CA VAL A 31 2.03 2.30 9.87
C VAL A 31 1.87 1.81 11.31
N VAL A 32 2.96 1.40 11.95
CA VAL A 32 2.94 0.96 13.36
C VAL A 32 2.41 2.09 14.25
N GLY A 33 2.99 3.29 14.14
CA GLY A 33 2.54 4.45 14.92
C GLY A 33 1.07 4.83 14.68
N ALA A 34 0.59 4.67 13.45
CA ALA A 34 -0.79 4.99 13.08
C ALA A 34 -1.81 3.96 13.57
N HIS A 35 -1.42 2.70 13.74
CA HIS A 35 -2.29 1.64 14.26
C HIS A 35 -2.25 1.52 15.79
N THR A 36 -1.19 1.99 16.46
CA THR A 36 -1.08 1.91 17.93
C THR A 36 -2.29 2.51 18.67
N PRO A 37 -2.79 3.72 18.34
CA PRO A 37 -3.96 4.28 19.02
C PRO A 37 -5.21 3.42 18.84
N TYR A 38 -5.44 2.91 17.63
CA TYR A 38 -6.59 2.05 17.32
C TYR A 38 -6.56 0.77 18.17
N VAL A 39 -5.41 0.11 18.26
CA VAL A 39 -5.25 -1.11 19.07
C VAL A 39 -5.45 -0.83 20.56
N ALA A 40 -4.97 0.32 21.04
CA ALA A 40 -5.04 0.69 22.45
C ALA A 40 -6.44 1.12 22.90
N THR A 41 -7.21 1.82 22.05
CA THR A 41 -8.50 2.41 22.44
C THR A 41 -9.72 1.83 21.72
N GLY A 42 -9.53 0.99 20.69
CA GLY A 42 -10.62 0.44 19.88
C GLY A 42 -11.21 1.44 18.88
N GLY A 43 -10.47 2.51 18.59
CA GLY A 43 -10.94 3.67 17.82
C GLY A 43 -11.46 4.81 18.69
N GLY A 44 -11.75 5.97 18.08
CA GLY A 44 -12.33 7.13 18.79
C GLY A 44 -12.01 8.49 18.18
N ALA A 45 -12.43 9.56 18.88
CA ALA A 45 -12.25 10.96 18.46
C ALA A 45 -10.79 11.37 18.09
N PRO A 46 -9.72 10.84 18.71
CA PRO A 46 -8.34 11.15 18.31
C PRO A 46 -8.00 10.76 16.87
N GLU A 47 -8.68 9.75 16.29
CA GLU A 47 -8.43 9.30 14.91
C GLU A 47 -8.87 10.33 13.85
N GLN A 48 -9.71 11.29 14.24
CA GLN A 48 -10.19 12.37 13.37
C GLN A 48 -9.29 13.61 13.39
N MET A 49 -8.27 13.64 14.24
CA MET A 49 -7.30 14.75 14.25
C MET A 49 -6.45 14.72 12.98
N TRP A 50 -6.18 15.88 12.39
CA TRP A 50 -5.41 16.00 11.14
C TRP A 50 -4.03 15.35 11.20
N ILE A 51 -3.40 15.37 12.38
CA ILE A 51 -2.10 14.74 12.62
C ILE A 51 -2.18 13.20 12.63
N VAL A 52 -3.38 12.62 12.68
CA VAL A 52 -3.61 11.17 12.68
C VAL A 52 -4.20 10.72 11.34
N TRP A 53 -5.31 11.32 10.91
CA TRP A 53 -6.03 10.85 9.72
C TRP A 53 -5.25 11.09 8.42
N PHE A 54 -4.57 12.23 8.28
CA PHE A 54 -3.86 12.56 7.05
C PHE A 54 -2.62 11.67 6.85
N PRO A 55 -1.76 11.46 7.87
CA PRO A 55 -0.70 10.47 7.75
C PRO A 55 -1.20 9.07 7.42
N GLN A 56 -2.29 8.59 8.04
CA GLN A 56 -2.91 7.31 7.69
C GLN A 56 -3.29 7.24 6.20
N TYR A 57 -3.93 8.29 5.69
CA TYR A 57 -4.26 8.41 4.27
C TYR A 57 -2.99 8.42 3.39
N ALA A 58 -2.02 9.26 3.72
CA ALA A 58 -0.81 9.47 2.93
C ALA A 58 0.05 8.22 2.85
N ILE A 59 0.24 7.50 3.96
CA ILE A 59 1.04 6.28 4.02
C ILE A 59 0.57 5.25 2.99
N LEU A 60 -0.75 5.04 2.88
CA LEU A 60 -1.35 4.10 1.95
C LEU A 60 -1.10 4.49 0.49
N VAL A 61 -1.33 5.77 0.15
CA VAL A 61 -1.10 6.30 -1.19
C VAL A 61 0.38 6.20 -1.55
N MET A 62 1.28 6.58 -0.64
CA MET A 62 2.72 6.55 -0.87
C MET A 62 3.25 5.12 -1.03
N PHE A 63 2.79 4.15 -0.22
CA PHE A 63 3.20 2.75 -0.38
C PHE A 63 2.78 2.16 -1.73
N PHE A 64 1.53 2.40 -2.15
CA PHE A 64 1.03 1.87 -3.42
C PHE A 64 1.63 2.61 -4.62
N ALA A 65 1.86 3.93 -4.52
CA ALA A 65 2.58 4.70 -5.53
C ALA A 65 4.02 4.20 -5.70
N LEU A 66 4.74 3.97 -4.59
CA LEU A 66 6.08 3.40 -4.59
C LEU A 66 6.09 2.00 -5.21
N SER A 67 5.11 1.16 -4.85
CA SER A 67 4.96 -0.18 -5.41
C SER A 67 4.77 -0.12 -6.92
N GLY A 68 3.86 0.72 -7.42
CA GLY A 68 3.61 0.91 -8.85
C GLY A 68 4.84 1.40 -9.61
N PHE A 69 5.57 2.37 -9.05
CA PHE A 69 6.78 2.91 -9.66
C PHE A 69 7.86 1.82 -9.86
N LEU A 70 8.15 1.03 -8.82
CA LEU A 70 9.19 -0.01 -8.88
C LEU A 70 8.77 -1.23 -9.68
N ILE A 71 7.48 -1.57 -9.65
CA ILE A 71 6.93 -2.68 -10.42
C ILE A 71 6.90 -2.36 -11.91
N ALA A 72 6.63 -1.11 -12.30
CA ALA A 72 6.74 -0.67 -13.68
C ALA A 72 8.14 -0.93 -14.26
N ALA A 73 9.20 -0.64 -13.48
CA ALA A 73 10.57 -0.92 -13.89
C ALA A 73 10.82 -2.41 -14.13
N SER A 74 10.32 -3.27 -13.24
CA SER A 74 10.45 -4.73 -13.35
C SER A 74 9.63 -5.29 -14.52
N GLY A 75 8.42 -4.77 -14.75
CA GLY A 75 7.53 -5.24 -15.81
C GLY A 75 7.96 -4.88 -17.23
N LEU A 76 8.82 -3.87 -17.40
CA LEU A 76 9.45 -3.57 -18.69
C LEU A 76 10.67 -4.45 -18.99
N ARG A 77 11.27 -5.08 -17.98
CA ARG A 77 12.53 -5.84 -18.10
C ARG A 77 12.32 -7.35 -18.13
N LEU A 78 11.40 -7.86 -17.32
CA LEU A 78 11.23 -9.29 -17.09
C LEU A 78 10.18 -9.91 -18.02
N SER A 79 10.29 -11.21 -18.27
CA SER A 79 9.21 -11.99 -18.85
C SER A 79 8.02 -12.09 -17.89
N LEU A 80 6.82 -12.40 -18.40
CA LEU A 80 5.62 -12.53 -17.57
C LEU A 80 5.78 -13.60 -16.47
N LYS A 81 6.44 -14.73 -16.79
CA LYS A 81 6.68 -15.81 -15.83
C LYS A 81 7.59 -15.36 -14.70
N GLU A 82 8.73 -14.75 -15.02
CA GLU A 82 9.69 -14.23 -14.03
C GLU A 82 9.05 -13.13 -13.18
N PHE A 83 8.25 -12.26 -13.81
CA PHE A 83 7.51 -11.23 -13.12
C PHE A 83 6.59 -11.83 -12.05
N LEU A 84 5.75 -12.80 -12.40
CA LEU A 84 4.81 -13.45 -11.48
C LEU A 84 5.52 -14.21 -10.36
N VAL A 85 6.59 -14.96 -10.67
CA VAL A 85 7.38 -15.68 -9.67
C VAL A 85 8.02 -14.71 -8.67
N ASN A 86 8.66 -13.64 -9.16
CA ASN A 86 9.28 -12.64 -8.31
C ASN A 86 8.27 -11.92 -7.42
N ARG A 87 7.04 -11.70 -7.90
CA ARG A 87 5.96 -11.11 -7.10
C ARG A 87 5.40 -12.10 -6.08
N GLY A 88 5.21 -13.36 -6.45
CA GLY A 88 4.74 -14.42 -5.54
C GLY A 88 5.72 -14.66 -4.39
N MET A 89 7.01 -14.78 -4.70
CA MET A 89 8.08 -14.97 -3.71
C MET A 89 8.27 -13.78 -2.76
N ARG A 90 7.76 -12.60 -3.13
CA ARG A 90 7.80 -11.43 -2.27
C ARG A 90 6.74 -11.45 -1.18
N ILE A 91 5.53 -11.91 -1.49
CA ILE A 91 4.38 -11.84 -0.57
C ILE A 91 4.18 -13.16 0.17
N ILE A 92 4.09 -14.26 -0.57
CA ILE A 92 3.59 -15.54 -0.04
C ILE A 92 4.47 -16.06 1.11
N PRO A 93 5.81 -16.10 1.02
CA PRO A 93 6.63 -16.65 2.10
C PRO A 93 6.53 -15.83 3.39
N ALA A 94 6.63 -14.51 3.30
CA ALA A 94 6.57 -13.63 4.46
C ALA A 94 5.19 -13.69 5.14
N LEU A 95 4.11 -13.69 4.34
CA LEU A 95 2.75 -13.78 4.84
C LEU A 95 2.45 -15.16 5.44
N ALA A 96 2.94 -16.24 4.84
CA ALA A 96 2.78 -17.59 5.39
C ALA A 96 3.46 -17.72 6.75
N VAL A 97 4.67 -17.18 6.91
CA VAL A 97 5.37 -17.17 8.20
C VAL A 97 4.57 -16.39 9.23
N GLU A 98 4.13 -15.17 8.92
CA GLU A 98 3.32 -14.36 9.85
C GLU A 98 2.05 -15.10 10.29
N ILE A 99 1.30 -15.67 9.36
CA ILE A 99 0.05 -16.38 9.65
C ILE A 99 0.30 -17.63 10.49
N VAL A 100 1.36 -18.39 10.20
CA VAL A 100 1.74 -19.57 10.98
C VAL A 100 2.12 -19.19 12.41
N LEU A 101 2.93 -18.14 12.58
CA LEU A 101 3.31 -17.64 13.91
C LEU A 101 2.08 -17.13 14.67
N SER A 102 1.20 -16.38 14.00
CA SER A 102 -0.03 -15.86 14.58
C SER A 102 -1.00 -16.97 15.01
N ALA A 103 -1.25 -17.96 14.15
CA ALA A 103 -2.22 -19.02 14.43
C ALA A 103 -1.68 -20.13 15.35
N LEU A 104 -0.40 -20.50 15.25
CA LEU A 104 0.15 -21.66 15.98
C LEU A 104 0.98 -21.29 17.20
N ILE A 105 1.41 -20.03 17.33
CA ILE A 105 2.19 -19.56 18.49
C ILE A 105 1.40 -18.51 19.27
N LEU A 106 1.07 -17.38 18.66
CA LEU A 106 0.36 -16.30 19.37
C LEU A 106 -1.05 -16.73 19.80
N GLY A 107 -1.78 -17.42 18.92
CA GLY A 107 -3.12 -17.92 19.21
C GLY A 107 -3.20 -18.76 20.48
N PRO A 108 -2.44 -19.87 20.59
CA PRO A 108 -2.40 -20.71 21.79
C PRO A 108 -1.93 -19.99 23.06
N ILE A 109 -1.06 -18.98 22.94
CA ILE A 109 -0.55 -18.22 24.11
C ILE A 109 -1.62 -17.27 24.66
N PHE A 110 -2.42 -16.66 23.80
CA PHE A 110 -3.33 -15.57 24.17
C PHE A 110 -4.82 -15.93 24.08
N THR A 111 -5.18 -17.16 23.70
CA THR A 111 -6.57 -17.60 23.64
C THR A 111 -7.15 -17.81 25.04
N ALA A 112 -8.39 -17.36 25.24
CA ALA A 112 -9.18 -17.64 26.43
C ALA A 112 -9.85 -19.03 26.40
N LEU A 113 -9.74 -19.76 25.28
CA LEU A 113 -10.33 -21.10 25.12
C LEU A 113 -9.37 -22.19 25.58
N PRO A 114 -9.86 -23.36 26.02
CA PRO A 114 -9.04 -24.56 26.12
C PRO A 114 -8.37 -24.87 24.78
N LEU A 115 -7.10 -25.32 24.81
CA LEU A 115 -6.33 -25.59 23.58
C LEU A 115 -7.00 -26.63 22.67
N SER A 116 -7.71 -27.62 23.25
CA SER A 116 -8.51 -28.58 22.49
C SER A 116 -9.56 -27.89 21.61
N ASP A 117 -10.23 -26.89 22.17
CA ASP A 117 -11.34 -26.20 21.52
C ASP A 117 -10.81 -25.19 20.50
N TYR A 118 -9.68 -24.57 20.81
CA TYR A 118 -8.96 -23.70 19.87
C TYR A 118 -8.54 -24.44 18.60
N PHE A 119 -7.87 -25.59 18.72
CA PHE A 119 -7.41 -26.37 17.56
C PHE A 119 -8.52 -27.17 16.86
N SER A 120 -9.65 -27.39 17.53
CA SER A 120 -10.84 -27.99 16.90
C SER A 120 -11.73 -26.95 16.20
N SER A 121 -11.51 -25.66 16.46
CA SER A 121 -12.31 -24.59 15.87
C SER A 121 -11.97 -24.38 14.39
N ALA A 122 -13.02 -24.35 13.55
CA ALA A 122 -12.89 -23.99 12.14
C ALA A 122 -12.32 -22.57 11.94
N GLY A 123 -12.49 -21.67 12.91
CA GLY A 123 -11.95 -20.30 12.85
C GLY A 123 -10.41 -20.26 12.79
N THR A 124 -9.74 -21.18 13.50
CA THR A 124 -8.28 -21.29 13.51
C THR A 124 -7.76 -21.67 12.12
N TYR A 125 -8.40 -22.65 11.46
CA TYR A 125 -8.01 -23.04 10.10
C TYR A 125 -8.42 -22.01 9.05
N LYS A 126 -9.55 -21.32 9.24
CA LYS A 126 -9.96 -20.22 8.36
C LYS A 126 -8.93 -19.10 8.33
N TYR A 127 -8.20 -18.87 9.43
CA TYR A 127 -7.12 -17.89 9.48
C TYR A 127 -5.99 -18.18 8.48
N PHE A 128 -5.76 -19.45 8.09
CA PHE A 128 -4.76 -19.78 7.05
C PHE A 128 -5.16 -19.31 5.65
N THR A 129 -6.44 -19.03 5.41
CA THR A 129 -6.89 -18.47 4.13
C THR A 129 -6.38 -17.04 3.89
N ASN A 130 -5.85 -16.38 4.92
CA ASN A 130 -5.11 -15.12 4.79
C ASN A 130 -3.91 -15.24 3.83
N ILE A 131 -3.27 -16.42 3.71
CA ILE A 131 -2.10 -16.65 2.84
C ILE A 131 -2.44 -16.34 1.38
N VAL A 132 -3.65 -16.74 0.96
CA VAL A 132 -4.15 -16.56 -0.42
C VAL A 132 -4.95 -15.27 -0.60
N GLY A 133 -4.93 -14.38 0.39
CA GLY A 133 -5.62 -13.08 0.32
C GLY A 133 -7.11 -13.11 0.70
N LEU A 134 -7.59 -14.18 1.34
CA LEU A 134 -8.93 -14.20 1.93
C LEU A 134 -8.83 -13.77 3.40
N VAL A 135 -9.05 -12.49 3.64
CA VAL A 135 -8.68 -11.88 4.91
C VAL A 135 -9.63 -12.26 6.05
N ASN A 136 -9.07 -12.73 7.16
CA ASN A 136 -9.71 -12.99 8.44
C ASN A 136 -8.88 -12.36 9.55
N TYR A 137 -9.46 -11.45 10.32
CA TYR A 137 -8.72 -10.63 11.30
C TYR A 137 -8.64 -11.25 12.69
N VAL A 138 -9.51 -12.20 13.02
CA VAL A 138 -9.72 -12.70 14.39
C VAL A 138 -9.40 -14.19 14.48
N LEU A 139 -8.78 -14.59 15.59
CA LEU A 139 -8.59 -15.99 15.98
C LEU A 139 -9.52 -16.35 17.16
N PRO A 140 -9.99 -17.60 17.28
CA PRO A 140 -10.92 -18.00 18.33
C PRO A 140 -10.39 -17.70 19.74
N GLY A 141 -11.11 -16.86 20.50
CA GLY A 141 -10.79 -16.55 21.90
C GLY A 141 -9.55 -15.68 22.12
N VAL A 142 -8.86 -15.25 21.07
CA VAL A 142 -7.64 -14.42 21.17
C VAL A 142 -8.04 -12.96 21.33
N PHE A 143 -7.45 -12.27 22.32
CA PHE A 143 -7.69 -10.84 22.60
C PHE A 143 -9.16 -10.45 22.83
N ALA A 144 -10.00 -11.38 23.28
CA ALA A 144 -11.45 -11.13 23.45
C ALA A 144 -11.78 -10.00 24.45
N GLY A 145 -10.87 -9.69 25.38
CA GLY A 145 -11.01 -8.58 26.34
C GLY A 145 -10.46 -7.24 25.86
N ASN A 146 -9.84 -7.18 24.68
CA ASN A 146 -9.25 -5.94 24.16
C ASN A 146 -10.28 -5.10 23.39
N PRO A 147 -10.13 -3.76 23.36
CA PRO A 147 -10.98 -2.88 22.56
C PRO A 147 -10.99 -3.22 21.06
N ALA A 148 -9.86 -3.68 20.52
CA ALA A 148 -9.72 -4.23 19.18
C ALA A 148 -9.28 -5.70 19.26
N PRO A 149 -10.18 -6.68 19.01
CA PRO A 149 -9.87 -8.11 19.12
C PRO A 149 -9.14 -8.69 17.89
N GLU A 150 -8.78 -7.84 16.94
CA GLU A 150 -8.12 -8.22 15.69
C GLU A 150 -6.65 -8.57 15.97
N VAL A 151 -6.22 -9.76 15.52
CA VAL A 151 -4.83 -10.23 15.66
C VAL A 151 -3.92 -9.43 14.72
N ASN A 152 -4.38 -9.17 13.50
CA ASN A 152 -3.65 -8.40 12.51
C ASN A 152 -4.61 -7.61 11.62
N SER A 153 -4.88 -6.37 12.02
CA SER A 153 -5.77 -5.46 11.29
C SER A 153 -5.17 -5.01 9.95
N SER A 154 -3.84 -4.96 9.82
CA SER A 154 -3.14 -4.47 8.63
C SER A 154 -3.24 -5.40 7.41
N LEU A 155 -3.70 -6.66 7.59
CA LEU A 155 -3.92 -7.64 6.51
C LEU A 155 -4.87 -7.16 5.42
N TRP A 156 -5.72 -6.17 5.71
CA TRP A 156 -6.70 -5.64 4.76
C TRP A 156 -6.10 -5.08 3.46
N THR A 157 -4.82 -4.71 3.45
CA THR A 157 -4.12 -4.18 2.28
C THR A 157 -3.62 -5.27 1.33
N VAL A 158 -3.44 -6.50 1.82
CA VAL A 158 -2.88 -7.63 1.04
C VAL A 158 -3.73 -7.99 -0.19
N PRO A 159 -5.08 -8.08 -0.10
CA PRO A 159 -5.90 -8.35 -1.29
C PRO A 159 -5.76 -7.27 -2.37
N PHE A 160 -5.58 -6.00 -1.96
CA PHE A 160 -5.36 -4.90 -2.90
C PHE A 160 -3.98 -5.01 -3.55
N GLU A 161 -2.96 -5.49 -2.84
CA GLU A 161 -1.64 -5.75 -3.42
C GLU A 161 -1.70 -6.86 -4.48
N TYR A 162 -2.35 -7.99 -4.17
CA TYR A 162 -2.62 -9.04 -5.17
C TYR A 162 -3.39 -8.50 -6.38
N GLY A 163 -4.42 -7.67 -6.14
CA GLY A 163 -5.18 -7.01 -7.20
C GLY A 163 -4.32 -6.09 -8.08
N CYS A 164 -3.39 -5.34 -7.48
CA CYS A 164 -2.45 -4.50 -8.22
C CYS A 164 -1.48 -5.33 -9.08
N TYR A 165 -1.08 -6.51 -8.61
CA TYR A 165 -0.22 -7.41 -9.38
C TYR A 165 -0.97 -8.06 -10.55
N ALA A 166 -2.24 -8.41 -10.33
CA ALA A 166 -3.12 -8.85 -11.40
C ALA A 166 -3.35 -7.72 -12.43
N LEU A 167 -3.59 -6.49 -11.99
CA LEU A 167 -3.73 -5.32 -12.84
C LEU A 167 -2.46 -5.05 -13.67
N MET A 168 -1.29 -5.14 -13.05
CA MET A 168 -0.02 -5.02 -13.76
C MET A 168 0.17 -6.14 -14.79
N THR A 169 -0.24 -7.37 -14.46
CA THR A 169 -0.20 -8.51 -15.38
C THR A 169 -1.04 -8.24 -16.63
N VAL A 170 -2.25 -7.71 -16.45
CA VAL A 170 -3.10 -7.22 -17.55
C VAL A 170 -2.35 -6.16 -18.37
N PHE A 171 -1.70 -5.19 -17.72
CA PHE A 171 -0.95 -4.15 -18.45
C PHE A 171 0.23 -4.70 -19.27
N ILE A 172 0.92 -5.72 -18.77
CA ILE A 172 2.00 -6.40 -19.50
C ILE A 172 1.44 -7.17 -20.69
N VAL A 173 0.43 -8.02 -20.47
CA VAL A 173 -0.17 -8.90 -21.50
C VAL A 173 -0.75 -8.09 -22.66
N PHE A 174 -1.47 -7.01 -22.37
CA PHE A 174 -2.07 -6.15 -23.40
C PHE A 174 -1.12 -5.05 -23.90
N GLY A 175 0.13 -5.01 -23.44
CA GLY A 175 1.12 -4.03 -23.87
C GLY A 175 0.80 -2.58 -23.51
N LEU A 176 -0.06 -2.35 -22.50
CA LEU A 176 -0.49 -1.03 -22.02
C LEU A 176 0.67 -0.21 -21.45
N LEU A 177 1.77 -0.86 -21.02
CA LEU A 177 2.99 -0.17 -20.59
C LEU A 177 3.63 0.67 -21.71
N ARG A 178 3.34 0.38 -22.98
CA ARG A 178 3.76 1.21 -24.14
C ARG A 178 2.85 2.41 -24.37
N LYS A 179 1.69 2.47 -23.69
CA LYS A 179 0.66 3.51 -23.82
C LYS A 179 0.42 4.15 -22.44
N PRO A 180 1.39 4.91 -21.89
CA PRO A 180 1.27 5.47 -20.54
C PRO A 180 0.06 6.40 -20.37
N SER A 181 -0.41 7.04 -21.45
CA SER A 181 -1.64 7.85 -21.45
C SER A 181 -2.90 7.03 -21.15
N ALA A 182 -2.96 5.76 -21.59
CA ALA A 182 -4.09 4.87 -21.31
C ALA A 182 -4.15 4.49 -19.83
N ILE A 183 -2.99 4.33 -19.17
CA ILE A 183 -2.90 4.07 -17.73
C ILE A 183 -3.37 5.29 -16.95
N VAL A 184 -2.94 6.50 -17.33
CA VAL A 184 -3.41 7.75 -16.72
C VAL A 184 -4.91 7.91 -16.91
N LEU A 185 -5.42 7.67 -18.14
CA LEU A 185 -6.86 7.74 -18.42
C LEU A 185 -7.63 6.74 -17.56
N GLY A 186 -7.16 5.50 -17.41
CA GLY A 186 -7.79 4.52 -16.53
C GLY A 186 -7.84 4.98 -15.08
N ALA A 187 -6.76 5.60 -14.57
CA ALA A 187 -6.75 6.15 -13.21
C ALA A 187 -7.76 7.30 -13.06
N VAL A 188 -7.84 8.20 -14.04
CA VAL A 188 -8.82 9.29 -14.07
C VAL A 188 -10.25 8.77 -14.13
N VAL A 189 -10.51 7.74 -14.95
CA VAL A 189 -11.83 7.11 -15.05
C VAL A 189 -12.23 6.47 -13.73
N LEU A 190 -11.34 5.74 -13.06
CA LEU A 190 -11.63 5.14 -11.75
C LEU A 190 -11.99 6.19 -10.69
N VAL A 191 -11.22 7.28 -10.63
CA VAL A 191 -11.52 8.41 -9.74
C VAL A 191 -12.84 9.08 -10.12
N GLY A 192 -13.07 9.31 -11.41
CA GLY A 192 -14.29 9.92 -11.94
C GLY A 192 -15.56 9.12 -11.64
N ILE A 193 -15.50 7.79 -11.76
CA ILE A 193 -16.58 6.89 -11.35
C ILE A 193 -16.85 7.04 -9.85
N GLY A 194 -15.81 7.04 -9.01
CA GLY A 194 -15.97 7.26 -7.57
C GLY A 194 -16.66 8.60 -7.26
N VAL A 195 -16.21 9.69 -7.88
CA VAL A 195 -16.81 11.02 -7.70
C VAL A 195 -18.28 11.04 -8.19
N ALA A 196 -18.57 10.45 -9.34
CA ALA A 196 -19.94 10.39 -9.87
C ALA A 196 -20.88 9.58 -8.95
N LEU A 197 -20.41 8.45 -8.41
CA LEU A 197 -21.16 7.64 -7.45
C LEU A 197 -21.43 8.44 -6.17
N GLN A 198 -20.43 9.17 -5.66
CA GLN A 198 -20.59 10.01 -4.48
C GLN A 198 -21.62 11.14 -4.71
N VAL A 199 -21.56 11.82 -5.86
CA VAL A 199 -22.49 12.92 -6.22
C VAL A 199 -23.92 12.41 -6.43
N THR A 200 -24.09 11.20 -6.95
CA THR A 200 -25.40 10.57 -7.14
C THR A 200 -25.99 9.97 -5.85
N GLY A 201 -25.34 10.19 -4.70
CA GLY A 201 -25.81 9.74 -3.39
C GLY A 201 -25.59 8.25 -3.11
N HIS A 202 -24.85 7.54 -3.96
CA HIS A 202 -24.43 6.18 -3.65
C HIS A 202 -23.37 6.24 -2.55
N THR A 203 -23.62 5.53 -1.46
CA THR A 203 -22.62 5.37 -0.40
C THR A 203 -21.87 4.06 -0.60
N ALA A 204 -20.64 3.98 -0.07
CA ALA A 204 -20.00 2.69 0.11
C ALA A 204 -20.86 1.92 1.12
N GLN A 205 -21.65 0.95 0.65
CA GLN A 205 -22.37 0.05 1.54
C GLN A 205 -21.35 -0.59 2.48
N PRO A 206 -21.42 -0.37 3.81
CA PRO A 206 -20.71 -1.25 4.73
C PRO A 206 -21.34 -2.62 4.50
N SER A 207 -20.55 -3.62 4.16
CA SER A 207 -21.06 -4.98 4.07
C SER A 207 -21.68 -5.31 5.43
N GLN A 208 -23.03 -5.29 5.52
CA GLN A 208 -23.80 -5.64 6.72
C GLN A 208 -23.69 -7.13 7.07
N LEU A 209 -22.76 -7.85 6.42
CA LEU A 209 -22.51 -9.24 6.67
C LEU A 209 -21.62 -9.35 7.91
N PRO A 210 -22.03 -10.14 8.93
CA PRO A 210 -21.20 -10.45 10.09
C PRO A 210 -19.79 -10.87 9.65
N ALA A 211 -18.78 -10.43 10.39
CA ALA A 211 -17.39 -10.84 10.17
C ALA A 211 -17.32 -12.36 10.06
N GLY A 212 -17.12 -12.88 8.84
CA GLY A 212 -17.05 -14.31 8.56
C GLY A 212 -18.03 -14.84 7.52
N VAL A 213 -19.07 -14.10 7.12
CA VAL A 213 -19.95 -14.49 6.00
C VAL A 213 -19.43 -13.85 4.72
N ALA A 214 -18.88 -14.66 3.81
CA ALA A 214 -18.53 -14.18 2.48
C ALA A 214 -19.83 -13.82 1.75
N GLY A 215 -20.03 -12.53 1.48
CA GLY A 215 -21.12 -12.10 0.59
C GLY A 215 -21.06 -12.84 -0.73
N SER A 216 -22.23 -13.01 -1.36
CA SER A 216 -22.33 -13.69 -2.65
C SER A 216 -21.37 -13.03 -3.65
N LEU A 217 -20.88 -13.79 -4.63
CA LEU A 217 -20.00 -13.25 -5.67
C LEU A 217 -20.64 -12.03 -6.36
N HIS A 218 -21.96 -12.05 -6.51
CA HIS A 218 -22.78 -10.94 -6.99
C HIS A 218 -22.62 -9.68 -6.13
N ASP A 219 -22.77 -9.77 -4.81
CA ASP A 219 -22.66 -8.60 -3.92
C ASP A 219 -21.24 -8.01 -3.89
N LYS A 220 -20.22 -8.83 -4.13
CA LYS A 220 -18.83 -8.39 -4.24
C LYS A 220 -18.51 -7.76 -5.60
N ILE A 221 -19.13 -8.24 -6.67
CA ILE A 221 -18.94 -7.72 -8.04
C ILE A 221 -19.67 -6.39 -8.24
N PHE A 222 -20.88 -6.24 -7.70
CA PHE A 222 -21.71 -5.04 -7.82
C PHE A 222 -21.59 -4.08 -6.63
N SER A 223 -20.67 -4.37 -5.71
CA SER A 223 -20.35 -3.50 -4.58
C SER A 223 -19.72 -2.19 -5.09
N THR A 224 -20.17 -1.05 -4.55
CA THR A 224 -19.56 0.28 -4.80
C THR A 224 -18.24 0.46 -4.03
N THR A 225 -17.88 -0.49 -3.16
CA THR A 225 -16.72 -0.45 -2.28
C THR A 225 -15.37 -0.33 -3.00
N PRO A 226 -15.14 -0.90 -4.21
CA PRO A 226 -13.91 -0.67 -4.97
C PRO A 226 -13.73 0.77 -5.45
N PHE A 227 -14.82 1.55 -5.55
CA PHE A 227 -14.80 2.93 -6.06
C PHE A 227 -14.99 3.99 -4.98
N LEU A 228 -15.73 3.66 -3.92
CA LEU A 228 -16.06 4.56 -2.82
C LEU A 228 -15.42 4.18 -1.49
N GLY A 229 -14.99 2.93 -1.32
CA GLY A 229 -14.46 2.45 -0.05
C GLY A 229 -13.02 2.88 0.22
N ARG A 230 -12.54 2.59 1.43
CA ARG A 230 -11.17 2.91 1.86
C ARG A 230 -10.07 2.40 0.92
N GLY A 231 -10.34 1.33 0.16
CA GLY A 231 -9.41 0.75 -0.80
C GLY A 231 -9.38 1.39 -2.19
N ALA A 232 -10.35 2.23 -2.56
CA ALA A 232 -10.48 2.77 -3.91
C ALA A 232 -9.27 3.61 -4.38
N LYS A 233 -8.57 4.22 -3.41
CA LYS A 233 -7.36 4.99 -3.67
C LYS A 233 -6.13 4.15 -4.04
N LEU A 234 -6.09 2.88 -3.61
CA LEU A 234 -4.89 2.05 -3.74
C LEU A 234 -4.58 1.71 -5.20
N PRO A 235 -5.53 1.23 -6.02
CA PRO A 235 -5.29 1.00 -7.45
C PRO A 235 -4.96 2.28 -8.20
N VAL A 236 -5.60 3.41 -7.85
CA VAL A 236 -5.34 4.71 -8.47
C VAL A 236 -3.90 5.16 -8.18
N ALA A 237 -3.48 5.14 -6.91
CA ALA A 237 -2.13 5.50 -6.51
C ALA A 237 -1.08 4.60 -7.19
N PHE A 238 -1.36 3.30 -7.27
CA PHE A 238 -0.53 2.34 -7.98
C PHE A 238 -0.38 2.66 -9.48
N MET A 239 -1.49 2.93 -10.17
CA MET A 239 -1.49 3.32 -11.59
C MET A 239 -0.75 4.63 -11.84
N LEU A 240 -0.93 5.63 -10.96
CA LEU A 240 -0.19 6.89 -11.03
C LEU A 240 1.30 6.68 -10.77
N GLY A 241 1.68 5.77 -9.87
CA GLY A 241 3.07 5.36 -9.65
C GLY A 241 3.71 4.76 -10.91
N ILE A 242 2.98 3.88 -11.60
CA ILE A 242 3.40 3.34 -12.91
C ILE A 242 3.56 4.48 -13.92
N ALA A 243 2.59 5.39 -13.99
CA ALA A 243 2.62 6.50 -14.93
C ALA A 243 3.81 7.43 -14.69
N ILE A 244 4.15 7.76 -13.44
CA ILE A 244 5.35 8.55 -13.12
C ILE A 244 6.61 7.85 -13.61
N TYR A 245 6.74 6.54 -13.41
CA TYR A 245 7.91 5.80 -13.89
C TYR A 245 8.02 5.82 -15.43
N LEU A 246 6.90 5.66 -16.14
CA LEU A 246 6.87 5.69 -17.60
C LEU A 246 7.15 7.10 -18.16
N TYR A 247 6.67 8.15 -17.48
CA TYR A 247 6.91 9.55 -17.82
C TYR A 247 8.15 10.16 -17.13
N ARG A 248 9.02 9.36 -16.51
CA ARG A 248 10.14 9.83 -15.67
C ARG A 248 11.05 10.86 -16.36
N ASN A 249 11.24 10.74 -17.68
CA ASN A 249 12.10 11.66 -18.44
C ASN A 249 11.44 13.01 -18.72
N ARG A 250 10.11 13.11 -18.59
CA ARG A 250 9.33 14.34 -18.79
C ARG A 250 8.96 15.04 -17.48
N ILE A 251 8.94 14.32 -16.37
CA ILE A 251 8.56 14.86 -15.07
C ILE A 251 9.76 15.59 -14.47
N PRO A 252 9.66 16.91 -14.20
CA PRO A 252 10.76 17.68 -13.63
C PRO A 252 11.05 17.27 -12.19
N TYR A 253 12.33 17.19 -11.86
CA TYR A 253 12.82 17.09 -10.49
C TYR A 253 13.04 18.52 -9.97
N ASP A 254 12.00 19.12 -9.38
CA ASP A 254 12.00 20.52 -8.95
C ASP A 254 11.49 20.65 -7.50
N GLY A 255 12.31 21.27 -6.64
CA GLY A 255 11.98 21.50 -5.24
C GLY A 255 10.79 22.45 -5.03
N ARG A 256 10.48 23.32 -6.01
CA ARG A 256 9.32 24.22 -5.96
C ARG A 256 8.02 23.44 -6.14
N ILE A 257 8.00 22.48 -7.06
CA ILE A 257 6.85 21.59 -7.27
C ILE A 257 6.67 20.72 -6.02
N LEU A 258 7.76 20.19 -5.46
CA LEU A 258 7.71 19.48 -4.19
C LEU A 258 7.09 20.34 -3.08
N ALA A 259 7.56 21.57 -2.91
CA ALA A 259 7.04 22.49 -1.90
C ALA A 259 5.55 22.78 -2.11
N ALA A 260 5.11 22.98 -3.36
CA ALA A 260 3.70 23.17 -3.70
C ALA A 260 2.85 21.92 -3.38
N CYS A 261 3.34 20.73 -3.71
CA CYS A 261 2.68 19.46 -3.35
C CYS A 261 2.58 19.27 -1.83
N CYS A 262 3.65 19.58 -1.09
CA CYS A 262 3.66 19.53 0.37
C CYS A 262 2.70 20.57 0.97
N ALA A 263 2.66 21.78 0.43
CA ALA A 263 1.73 22.83 0.87
C ALA A 263 0.27 22.42 0.62
N LEU A 264 -0.04 21.83 -0.55
CA LEU A 264 -1.36 21.28 -0.84
C LEU A 264 -1.73 20.18 0.17
N CYS A 265 -0.82 19.26 0.45
CA CYS A 265 -1.01 18.21 1.46
C CYS A 265 -1.28 18.80 2.85
N ALA A 266 -0.53 19.83 3.25
CA ALA A 266 -0.72 20.50 4.54
C ALA A 266 -2.08 21.23 4.62
N VAL A 267 -2.47 21.93 3.56
CA VAL A 267 -3.78 22.60 3.49
C VAL A 267 -4.91 21.57 3.58
N VAL A 268 -4.83 20.46 2.86
CA VAL A 268 -5.84 19.40 2.92
C VAL A 268 -5.82 18.67 4.25
N ALA A 269 -4.67 18.49 4.90
CA ALA A 269 -4.62 17.94 6.24
C ALA A 269 -5.39 18.85 7.22
N LEU A 270 -5.18 20.17 7.16
CA LEU A 270 -5.76 21.14 8.09
C LEU A 270 -7.25 21.44 7.82
N LEU A 271 -7.64 21.56 6.56
CA LEU A 271 -8.98 21.99 6.14
C LEU A 271 -9.83 20.87 5.56
N GLY A 272 -9.22 19.72 5.27
CA GLY A 272 -9.89 18.60 4.66
C GLY A 272 -10.79 17.84 5.63
N PRO A 273 -11.76 17.11 5.09
CA PRO A 273 -12.67 16.31 5.89
C PRO A 273 -11.94 15.11 6.49
N ALA A 274 -12.12 14.90 7.80
CA ALA A 274 -11.55 13.77 8.52
C ALA A 274 -12.10 12.40 8.06
N ASP A 275 -13.25 12.36 7.38
CA ASP A 275 -13.76 11.16 6.72
C ASP A 275 -13.04 10.91 5.38
N TRP A 276 -11.77 10.54 5.45
CA TRP A 276 -10.97 10.18 4.28
C TRP A 276 -11.29 8.78 3.73
N MET A 277 -12.11 8.00 4.44
CA MET A 277 -12.39 6.61 4.09
C MET A 277 -13.33 6.50 2.89
N THR A 278 -14.20 7.50 2.69
CA THR A 278 -15.26 7.45 1.67
C THR A 278 -15.23 8.59 0.65
N GLN A 279 -14.06 9.25 0.49
CA GLN A 279 -13.96 10.47 -0.32
C GLN A 279 -13.05 10.35 -1.55
N PRO A 280 -13.63 10.02 -2.72
CA PRO A 280 -12.91 9.99 -4.00
C PRO A 280 -12.28 11.33 -4.41
N VAL A 281 -12.86 12.46 -3.99
CA VAL A 281 -12.35 13.80 -4.30
C VAL A 281 -10.94 14.01 -3.74
N LEU A 282 -10.63 13.48 -2.55
CA LEU A 282 -9.28 13.52 -1.99
C LEU A 282 -8.28 12.78 -2.88
N ASN A 283 -8.70 11.68 -3.51
CA ASN A 283 -7.84 10.91 -4.42
C ASN A 283 -7.53 11.68 -5.70
N ALA A 284 -8.48 12.47 -6.20
CA ALA A 284 -8.29 13.34 -7.35
C ALA A 284 -7.28 14.47 -7.08
N LEU A 285 -7.39 15.10 -5.90
CA LEU A 285 -6.61 16.30 -5.55
C LEU A 285 -5.25 15.96 -4.95
N VAL A 286 -5.21 15.11 -3.93
CA VAL A 286 -4.02 14.81 -3.12
C VAL A 286 -3.22 13.65 -3.68
N GLY A 287 -3.90 12.68 -4.31
CA GLY A 287 -3.26 11.48 -4.89
C GLY A 287 -2.06 11.81 -5.78
N PRO A 288 -2.21 12.62 -6.85
CA PRO A 288 -1.09 12.99 -7.72
C PRO A 288 0.05 13.69 -6.99
N ALA A 289 -0.25 14.55 -6.01
CA ALA A 289 0.75 15.25 -5.22
C ALA A 289 1.58 14.29 -4.35
N LEU A 290 0.93 13.34 -3.68
CA LEU A 290 1.61 12.32 -2.88
C LEU A 290 2.44 11.36 -3.74
N VAL A 291 1.95 11.00 -4.94
CA VAL A 291 2.71 10.16 -5.88
C VAL A 291 3.97 10.91 -6.35
N TYR A 292 3.87 12.21 -6.64
CA TYR A 292 5.04 13.03 -6.98
C TYR A 292 6.03 13.13 -5.81
N ILE A 293 5.55 13.44 -4.60
CA ILE A 293 6.39 13.47 -3.38
C ILE A 293 7.13 12.14 -3.20
N THR A 294 6.42 11.02 -3.36
CA THR A 294 6.99 9.67 -3.23
C THR A 294 8.12 9.45 -4.24
N ALA A 295 7.89 9.78 -5.50
CA ALA A 295 8.90 9.62 -6.54
C ALA A 295 10.09 10.55 -6.34
N PHE A 296 9.85 11.82 -5.98
CA PHE A 296 10.89 12.80 -5.69
C PHE A 296 11.79 12.32 -4.55
N LEU A 297 11.20 11.93 -3.43
CA LEU A 297 11.95 11.45 -2.27
C LEU A 297 12.68 10.14 -2.58
N GLY A 298 12.10 9.25 -3.40
CA GLY A 298 12.68 7.97 -3.76
C GLY A 298 13.97 8.08 -4.58
N VAL A 299 14.03 9.04 -5.51
CA VAL A 299 15.23 9.31 -6.33
C VAL A 299 16.22 10.26 -5.64
N SER A 300 15.80 10.91 -4.56
CA SER A 300 16.65 11.82 -3.78
C SER A 300 17.71 11.05 -3.00
N LYS A 301 18.95 11.58 -2.99
CA LYS A 301 19.98 11.14 -2.04
C LYS A 301 19.64 11.70 -0.65
N LEU A 302 18.84 10.96 0.11
CA LEU A 302 18.66 11.28 1.52
C LEU A 302 20.00 11.04 2.21
N ARG A 303 20.49 12.05 2.94
CA ARG A 303 21.71 11.91 3.73
C ARG A 303 21.46 10.78 4.73
N ALA A 304 22.14 9.65 4.56
CA ALA A 304 22.19 8.64 5.61
C ALA A 304 22.65 9.34 6.89
N CYS A 305 21.88 9.22 7.98
CA CYS A 305 22.30 9.72 9.27
C CYS A 305 23.69 9.16 9.57
N ARG A 306 24.69 10.04 9.65
CA ARG A 306 26.06 9.71 10.03
C ARG A 306 26.09 9.39 11.52
N CYS A 307 25.53 8.24 11.91
CA CYS A 307 25.75 7.69 13.23
C CYS A 307 27.14 7.02 13.25
N SER A 308 28.11 7.77 13.77
CA SER A 308 29.50 7.40 14.14
C SER A 308 30.57 7.27 13.04
N PRO A 309 31.71 8.00 13.15
CA PRO A 309 32.87 7.91 12.25
C PRO A 309 33.92 6.85 12.66
N ARG A 310 33.54 5.80 13.41
CA ARG A 310 34.42 4.65 13.71
C ARG A 310 33.65 3.34 13.68
N ALA A 311 33.20 2.97 12.50
CA ALA A 311 33.03 1.58 12.13
C ALA A 311 33.29 1.51 10.63
N THR A 312 34.49 1.08 10.26
CA THR A 312 34.70 0.40 8.98
C THR A 312 33.74 -0.80 8.99
N ILE A 313 32.51 -0.59 8.50
CA ILE A 313 31.63 -1.69 8.12
C ILE A 313 32.30 -2.28 6.88
N PRO A 314 32.89 -3.49 6.97
CA PRO A 314 33.28 -4.19 5.76
C PRO A 314 31.98 -4.42 4.99
N THR A 315 32.01 -4.10 3.70
CA THR A 315 31.05 -4.59 2.70
C THR A 315 30.66 -6.03 3.03
N GLY A 316 29.45 -6.20 3.57
CA GLY A 316 29.06 -7.42 4.28
C GLY A 316 27.68 -7.31 4.92
N SER A 317 26.73 -6.63 4.26
CA SER A 317 25.30 -6.79 4.52
C SER A 317 24.70 -7.73 3.48
N THR A 318 25.12 -8.99 3.53
CA THR A 318 24.35 -10.12 3.00
C THR A 318 23.07 -10.27 3.81
N CYS A 319 22.04 -9.53 3.41
CA CYS A 319 20.64 -9.90 3.57
C CYS A 319 19.88 -9.24 2.40
N MET A 320 19.79 -9.99 1.30
CA MET A 320 19.09 -9.68 0.04
C MET A 320 19.76 -8.70 -0.95
N ASP A 321 21.08 -8.79 -1.13
CA ASP A 321 21.70 -8.46 -2.42
C ASP A 321 21.59 -9.70 -3.34
N PHE A 322 20.57 -9.72 -4.21
CA PHE A 322 20.61 -10.55 -5.40
C PHE A 322 21.60 -9.92 -6.39
N PRO A 323 22.67 -10.63 -6.81
CA PRO A 323 23.59 -10.11 -7.82
C PRO A 323 22.87 -10.03 -9.16
N CYS A 324 22.56 -8.80 -9.59
CA CYS A 324 21.96 -8.52 -10.89
C CYS A 324 23.06 -8.33 -11.95
N SER A 325 23.88 -9.37 -12.17
CA SER A 325 24.53 -9.57 -13.46
C SER A 325 23.68 -10.58 -14.22
N ARG A 326 22.87 -10.07 -15.15
CA ARG A 326 21.76 -10.75 -15.87
C ARG A 326 20.48 -10.90 -15.05
N TRP A 327 19.70 -9.84 -14.96
CA TRP A 327 18.22 -9.82 -15.02
C TRP A 327 17.80 -8.42 -15.47
#